data_AF-A0A968JMF3-F1
#
_entry.id   AF-A0A968JMF3-F1
#
_cell.length_a   1.000
_cell.length_b   1.000
_cell.length_c   1.000
_cell.angle_alpha   90.00
_cell.angle_beta   90.00
_cell.angle_gamma   90.00
#
_symmetry.space_group_name_H-M   'P 1'
#
loop_
_entity.id
_entity.type
_entity.pdbx_description
1 polymer ?
#
loop_
_entity_poly.entity_id
_entity_poly.type
_entity_poly.pdbx_seq_one_letter_code
_entity_poly.pdbx_strand_id
1 'polypeptide(L)'
;MQRILKNHNPPVTFSKELTMQRVSAAKQLLIKFPDLSLSAISQRCGFSDEFYFNKIFSKHTGISPGQFKIKIKKTLNQKALDC
;
A
#
# COMPACT_ATOMS: atom_id res chain seq x y z
N MET A 1 -18.64 18.93 32.65
CA MET A 1 -18.95 17.56 32.18
C MET A 1 -19.04 17.61 30.66
N GLN A 2 -18.02 17.10 29.94
CA GLN A 2 -17.78 17.37 28.52
C GLN A 2 -18.83 16.67 27.61
N ARG A 3 -19.55 17.46 26.80
CA ARG A 3 -20.59 17.01 25.87
C ARG A 3 -19.92 16.50 24.59
N ILE A 4 -20.03 15.20 24.36
CA ILE A 4 -19.50 14.45 23.22
C ILE A 4 -19.84 15.14 21.89
N LEU A 5 -18.79 15.49 21.14
CA LEU A 5 -18.87 15.95 19.75
C LEU A 5 -19.40 14.79 18.90
N LYS A 6 -20.61 14.95 18.39
CA LYS A 6 -21.21 14.07 17.38
C LYS A 6 -20.41 14.21 16.09
N ASN A 7 -19.32 13.47 15.93
CA ASN A 7 -18.63 13.37 14.65
C ASN A 7 -19.37 12.33 13.81
N HIS A 8 -20.28 12.82 12.97
CA HIS A 8 -21.05 12.07 12.01
C HIS A 8 -20.12 11.59 10.89
N ASN A 9 -19.39 10.48 11.13
CA ASN A 9 -18.73 9.76 10.06
C ASN A 9 -19.83 8.99 9.29
N PRO A 10 -20.09 9.27 8.01
CA PRO A 10 -21.02 8.47 7.22
C PRO A 10 -20.56 7.00 7.23
N PRO A 11 -21.44 6.02 6.93
CA PRO A 11 -21.08 4.60 6.92
C PRO A 11 -20.24 4.26 5.68
N VAL A 12 -19.07 4.90 5.54
CA VAL A 12 -17.97 4.29 4.82
C VAL A 12 -17.40 3.26 5.79
N THR A 13 -17.73 2.00 5.54
CA THR A 13 -17.29 0.83 6.31
C THR A 13 -15.83 1.01 6.73
N PHE A 14 -15.55 1.11 8.03
CA PHE A 14 -14.23 1.40 8.63
C PHE A 14 -13.07 0.66 7.93
N SER A 15 -13.33 -0.56 7.49
CA SER A 15 -12.41 -1.41 6.74
C SER A 15 -11.93 -0.83 5.40
N LYS A 16 -12.76 -0.06 4.67
CA LYS A 16 -12.41 0.51 3.36
C LYS A 16 -11.38 1.63 3.49
N GLU A 17 -11.58 2.54 4.44
CA GLU A 17 -10.65 3.64 4.70
C GLU A 17 -9.30 3.11 5.20
N LEU A 18 -9.32 2.16 6.13
CA LEU A 18 -8.14 1.47 6.62
C LEU A 18 -7.37 0.78 5.48
N THR A 19 -8.10 0.14 4.55
CA THR A 19 -7.50 -0.54 3.41
C THR A 19 -6.75 0.43 2.49
N MET A 20 -7.31 1.62 2.23
CA MET A 20 -6.65 2.63 1.42
C MET A 20 -5.35 3.12 2.08
N GLN A 21 -5.37 3.34 3.40
CA GLN A 21 -4.17 3.71 4.15
C GLN A 21 -3.10 2.61 4.09
N ARG A 22 -3.48 1.35 4.26
CA ARG A 22 -2.57 0.20 4.15
C ARG A 22 -1.95 0.09 2.76
N VAL A 23 -2.72 0.28 1.69
CA VAL A 23 -2.20 0.30 0.30
C VAL A 23 -1.24 1.46 0.08
N SER A 24 -1.54 2.64 0.64
CA SER A 24 -0.65 3.80 0.57
C SER A 24 0.69 3.51 1.25
N ALA A 25 0.67 2.91 2.44
CA ALA A 25 1.88 2.48 3.14
C ALA A 25 2.67 1.44 2.33
N ALA A 26 1.98 0.46 1.72
CA ALA A 26 2.61 -0.54 0.87
C ALA A 26 3.35 0.07 -0.32
N LYS A 27 2.77 1.09 -0.98
CA LYS A 27 3.46 1.82 -2.06
C LYS A 27 4.74 2.47 -1.56
N GLN A 28 4.70 3.13 -0.40
CA GLN A 28 5.88 3.78 0.16
C GLN A 28 6.98 2.78 0.50
N LEU A 29 6.61 1.62 1.06
CA LEU A 29 7.57 0.55 1.35
C LEU A 29 8.17 -0.04 0.07
N LEU A 30 7.37 -0.24 -0.97
CA LEU A 30 7.86 -0.69 -2.29
C LEU A 30 8.86 0.28 -2.92
N ILE A 31 8.70 1.58 -2.68
CA ILE A 31 9.62 2.62 -3.18
C ILE A 31 10.90 2.67 -2.34
N LYS A 32 10.77 2.67 -1.00
CA LYS A 32 11.90 2.81 -0.08
C LYS A 32 12.76 1.55 -0.01
N PHE A 33 12.15 0.37 -0.11
CA PHE A 33 12.79 -0.92 0.06
C PHE A 33 12.47 -1.84 -1.13
N PRO A 34 13.03 -1.53 -2.32
CA PRO A 34 12.76 -2.29 -3.54
C PRO A 34 13.23 -3.74 -3.46
N ASP A 35 14.06 -4.13 -2.49
CA ASP A 35 14.51 -5.52 -2.33
C ASP A 35 13.64 -6.35 -1.39
N LEU A 36 12.78 -5.72 -0.58
CA LEU A 36 11.89 -6.41 0.34
C LEU A 36 10.90 -7.31 -0.42
N SER A 37 10.66 -8.53 0.07
CA SER A 37 9.68 -9.45 -0.54
C SER A 37 8.26 -8.89 -0.43
N LEU A 38 7.38 -9.25 -1.38
CA LEU A 38 5.97 -8.83 -1.33
C LEU A 38 5.27 -9.35 -0.08
N SER A 39 5.60 -10.57 0.34
CA SER A 39 5.16 -11.17 1.60
C SER A 39 5.55 -10.34 2.84
N ALA A 40 6.80 -9.86 2.91
CA ALA A 40 7.23 -9.02 4.02
C ALA A 40 6.52 -7.65 4.02
N ILE A 41 6.26 -7.08 2.84
CA ILE A 41 5.54 -5.82 2.70
C ILE A 41 4.07 -5.99 3.09
N SER A 42 3.42 -7.08 2.68
CA SER A 42 2.02 -7.35 3.02
C SER A 42 1.83 -7.49 4.53
N GLN A 43 2.69 -8.25 5.20
CA GLN A 43 2.69 -8.39 6.66
C GLN A 43 2.91 -7.05 7.37
N ARG A 44 3.89 -6.24 6.93
CA ARG A 44 4.15 -4.91 7.51
C ARG A 44 2.99 -3.93 7.34
N CYS A 45 2.20 -4.10 6.28
CA CYS A 45 1.01 -3.29 6.03
C CYS A 45 -0.25 -3.85 6.72
N GLY A 46 -0.12 -4.90 7.55
CA GLY A 46 -1.23 -5.49 8.29
C GLY A 46 -2.16 -6.35 7.45
N PHE A 47 -1.67 -6.89 6.32
CA PHE A 47 -2.38 -7.93 5.58
C PHE A 47 -1.94 -9.31 6.07
N SER A 48 -2.90 -10.10 6.55
CA SER A 48 -2.64 -11.48 6.97
C SER A 48 -2.48 -12.43 5.79
N ASP A 49 -3.03 -12.08 4.64
CA ASP A 49 -3.02 -12.91 3.43
C ASP A 49 -2.46 -12.13 2.23
N GLU A 50 -1.46 -12.72 1.58
CA GLU A 50 -0.76 -12.11 0.45
C GLU A 50 -1.63 -12.05 -0.81
N PHE A 51 -2.53 -13.02 -1.03
CA PHE A 51 -3.46 -13.00 -2.16
C PHE A 51 -4.47 -11.86 -2.04
N TYR A 52 -5.00 -11.63 -0.83
CA TYR A 52 -5.89 -10.53 -0.53
C TYR A 52 -5.18 -9.19 -0.68
N PHE A 53 -3.95 -9.07 -0.18
CA PHE A 53 -3.10 -7.91 -0.44
C PHE A 53 -2.95 -7.64 -1.94
N ASN A 54 -2.57 -8.64 -2.72
CA ASN A 54 -2.39 -8.51 -4.17
C ASN A 54 -3.67 -8.02 -4.86
N LYS A 55 -4.82 -8.59 -4.51
CA LYS A 55 -6.12 -8.22 -5.07
C LYS A 55 -6.49 -6.77 -4.75
N ILE A 56 -6.35 -6.39 -3.48
CA ILE A 56 -6.67 -5.05 -3.00
C ILE A 56 -5.71 -4.01 -3.56
N PHE A 57 -4.41 -4.28 -3.53
CA PHE A 57 -3.39 -3.39 -4.09
C PHE A 57 -3.66 -3.17 -5.59
N SER A 58 -3.91 -4.23 -6.36
CA SER A 58 -4.23 -4.10 -7.78
C SER A 58 -5.51 -3.30 -8.01
N LYS A 59 -6.55 -3.53 -7.22
CA LYS A 59 -7.81 -2.78 -7.28
C LYS A 59 -7.62 -1.28 -7.03
N HIS A 60 -6.73 -0.90 -6.11
CA HIS A 60 -6.51 0.50 -5.73
C HIS A 60 -5.43 1.20 -6.56
N THR A 61 -4.52 0.47 -7.18
CA THR A 61 -3.37 1.04 -7.90
C THR A 61 -3.41 0.82 -9.41
N GLY A 62 -4.28 -0.08 -9.89
CA GLY A 62 -4.40 -0.45 -11.30
C GLY A 62 -3.38 -1.49 -11.77
N ILE A 63 -2.35 -1.80 -10.98
CA ILE A 63 -1.31 -2.77 -11.33
C ILE A 63 -0.96 -3.67 -10.14
N SER A 64 -0.39 -4.85 -10.40
CA SER A 64 0.01 -5.74 -9.32
C SER A 64 1.19 -5.17 -8.54
N PRO A 65 1.33 -5.47 -7.23
CA PRO A 65 2.46 -4.96 -6.45
C PRO A 65 3.81 -5.51 -6.97
N GLY A 66 3.83 -6.70 -7.58
CA GLY A 66 5.00 -7.22 -8.29
C GLY A 66 5.38 -6.39 -9.51
N GLN A 67 4.41 -6.02 -10.35
CA GLN A 67 4.65 -5.11 -11.48
C GLN A 67 5.09 -3.72 -11.01
N PHE A 68 4.47 -3.21 -9.94
CA PHE A 68 4.87 -1.94 -9.32
C PHE A 68 6.34 -2.00 -8.87
N LYS A 69 6.74 -3.09 -8.19
CA LYS A 69 8.13 -3.33 -7.75
C LYS A 69 9.11 -3.35 -8.92
N ILE A 70 8.79 -4.06 -10.00
CA ILE A 70 9.63 -4.09 -11.22
C ILE A 70 9.78 -2.70 -11.82
N LYS A 71 8.67 -1.94 -11.92
CA LYS A 71 8.68 -0.58 -12.44
C LYS A 71 9.59 0.33 -11.60
N ILE A 72 9.50 0.26 -10.27
CA ILE A 72 10.37 1.01 -9.37
C ILE A 72 11.84 0.61 -9.56
N LYS A 73 12.16 -0.69 -9.57
CA LYS A 73 13.54 -1.15 -9.81
C LYS A 73 14.10 -0.64 -11.14
N LYS A 74 13.29 -0.67 -12.20
CA LYS A 74 13.67 -0.14 -13.51
C LYS A 74 13.93 1.38 -13.45
N THR A 75 13.05 2.15 -12.80
CA THR A 75 13.22 3.60 -12.64
C THR A 75 14.45 3.96 -11.81
N LEU A 76 14.74 3.21 -10.74
CA LEU A 76 15.93 3.42 -9.91
C LEU A 76 17.21 3.12 -10.68
N ASN A 77 17.23 2.04 -11.47
CA ASN A 77 18.38 1.70 -12.31
C ASN A 77 18.58 2.71 -13.46
N GLN A 78 17.53 3.35 -13.96
CA GLN A 78 17.63 4.38 -14.99
C GLN A 78 18.28 5.67 -14.45
N LYS A 79 17.93 6.10 -13.22
CA LYS A 79 18.52 7.29 -12.58
C LYS A 79 20.01 7.15 -12.27
N ALA A 80 20.56 5.94 -12.24
CA ALA A 80 21.99 5.70 -12.03
C ALA A 80 22.84 5.89 -13.32
N LEU A 81 22.21 6.11 -14.48
CA LEU A 81 22.88 6.25 -15.78
C LEU A 81 22.83 7.69 -16.35
N ASP A 82 22.18 8.62 -15.65
CA ASP A 82 22.10 10.05 -16.01
C ASP A 82 23.03 10.93 -15.13
N CYS A 83 24.01 10.31 -14.46
CA CYS A 83 25.12 10.99 -13.77
C CYS A 83 26.42 10.82 -14.55
#